data_AF-B7BH21-F1
#
_entry.id   AF-B7BH21-F1
#
_cell.length_a   1.000
_cell.length_b   1.000
_cell.length_c   1.000
_cell.angle_alpha   90.00
_cell.angle_beta   90.00
_cell.angle_gamma   90.00
#
_symmetry.space_group_name_H-M   'P 1'
#
loop_
_entity.id
_entity.type
_entity.pdbx_description
1 polymer ?
#
loop_
_entity_poly.entity_id
_entity_poly.type
_entity_poly.pdbx_seq_one_letter_code
_entity_poly.pdbx_strand_id
1 'polypeptide(L)' 'MKRTLLKFLTGIVCLTGIYFCAQTEKENLTDLALDNIEALAQGENTNLYCFGEGDIDCKGIKVKKRFEGFR' A
#
# COMPACT_ATOMS: atom_id res chain seq x y z
N MET A 1 -54.58 -1.94 6.59
CA MET A 1 -53.79 -0.70 6.51
C MET A 1 -52.48 -0.77 7.30
N LYS A 2 -52.47 -1.03 8.62
CA LYS A 2 -51.22 -1.12 9.43
C LYS A 2 -50.20 -2.16 8.94
N ARG A 3 -50.66 -3.36 8.55
CA ARG A 3 -49.79 -4.41 7.96
C ARG A 3 -49.22 -4.05 6.58
N THR A 4 -49.97 -3.29 5.79
CA THR A 4 -49.54 -2.84 4.46
C THR A 4 -48.50 -1.73 4.58
N LEU A 5 -48.72 -0.78 5.50
CA LEU A 5 -47.75 0.25 5.88
C LEU A 5 -46.43 -0.34 6.39
N LEU A 6 -46.49 -1.39 7.21
CA LEU A 6 -45.28 -2.05 7.73
C LEU A 6 -44.42 -2.63 6.60
N LYS A 7 -45.05 -3.29 5.60
CA LYS A 7 -44.33 -3.84 4.43
C LYS A 7 -43.66 -2.76 3.60
N PHE A 8 -44.33 -1.61 3.40
CA PHE A 8 -43.75 -0.48 2.68
C PHE A 8 -42.57 0.13 3.44
N LEU A 9 -42.70 0.28 4.77
CA LEU A 9 -41.63 0.81 5.61
C LEU A 9 -40.38 -0.08 5.57
N THR A 10 -40.56 -1.40 5.67
CA THR A 10 -39.47 -2.37 5.56
C THR A 10 -38.79 -2.30 4.18
N GLY A 11 -39.57 -2.19 3.10
CA GLY A 11 -39.03 -2.05 1.75
C GLY A 11 -38.16 -0.80 1.58
N ILE A 12 -38.60 0.35 2.12
CA ILE A 12 -37.84 1.60 2.09
C ILE A 12 -36.52 1.44 2.85
N VAL A 13 -36.54 0.89 4.06
CA VAL A 13 -35.34 0.67 4.88
C VAL A 13 -34.34 -0.24 4.17
N CYS A 14 -34.80 -1.32 3.53
CA CYS A 14 -33.95 -2.22 2.75
C CYS A 14 -33.31 -1.51 1.56
N LEU A 15 -34.08 -0.73 0.79
CA LEU A 15 -33.57 0.01 -0.37
C LEU A 15 -32.55 1.07 0.04
N THR A 16 -32.80 1.81 1.13
CA THR A 16 -31.85 2.78 1.65
C THR A 16 -30.57 2.10 2.15
N GLY A 17 -30.69 0.96 2.84
CA GLY A 17 -29.53 0.22 3.33
C GLY A 17 -28.62 -0.28 2.20
N ILE A 18 -29.22 -0.78 1.10
CA ILE A 18 -28.47 -1.20 -0.09
C ILE A 18 -27.78 0.00 -0.76
N TYR A 19 -28.46 1.14 -0.86
CA TYR A 19 -27.88 2.36 -1.45
C TYR A 19 -26.68 2.89 -0.67
N PHE A 20 -26.73 2.83 0.67
CA PHE A 20 -25.60 3.22 1.52
C PHE A 20 -24.46 2.19 1.47
N CYS A 21 -24.76 0.89 1.52
CA CYS A 21 -23.74 -0.16 1.34
C CYS A 21 -23.07 -0.12 -0.04
N ALA A 22 -23.79 0.28 -1.09
CA ALA A 22 -23.19 0.45 -2.42
C ALA A 22 -22.29 1.70 -2.51
N GLN A 23 -22.49 2.67 -1.62
CA GLN A 23 -21.72 3.91 -1.54
C GLN A 23 -20.53 3.85 -0.58
N THR A 24 -20.35 2.76 0.18
CA THR A 24 -19.13 2.61 0.95
C THR A 24 -17.96 2.56 -0.02
N GLU A 25 -17.20 3.64 -0.07
CA GLU A 25 -15.91 3.66 -0.74
C GLU A 25 -15.08 2.55 -0.13
N LYS A 26 -14.54 1.68 -0.98
CA LYS A 26 -13.52 0.75 -0.53
C LYS A 26 -12.35 1.63 -0.12
N GLU A 27 -12.08 1.73 1.19
CA GLU A 27 -10.83 2.32 1.62
C GLU A 27 -9.72 1.60 0.85
N ASN A 28 -8.98 2.37 0.04
CA ASN A 28 -7.86 1.88 -0.74
C ASN A 28 -6.73 1.56 0.24
N LEU A 29 -6.89 0.49 1.02
CA LEU A 29 -5.85 -0.13 1.84
C LEU A 29 -4.64 -0.52 0.98
N THR A 30 -4.81 -0.55 -0.34
CA THR A 30 -3.76 -0.67 -1.34
C THR A 30 -2.72 0.43 -1.23
N ASP A 31 -3.09 1.69 -1.00
CA ASP A 31 -2.14 2.79 -1.11
C ASP A 31 -1.18 2.78 0.10
N LEU A 32 -1.74 2.64 1.32
CA LEU A 32 -0.92 2.51 2.53
C LEU A 32 -0.10 1.21 2.54
N ALA A 33 -0.62 0.11 1.99
CA ALA A 33 0.14 -1.12 1.86
C ALA A 33 1.28 -1.00 0.85
N LEU A 34 1.05 -0.32 -0.28
CA LEU A 34 2.05 -0.03 -1.31
C LEU A 34 3.15 0.89 -0.76
N ASP A 35 2.79 1.97 -0.06
CA ASP A 35 3.75 2.89 0.55
C ASP A 35 4.71 2.17 1.52
N ASN A 36 4.21 1.21 2.30
CA ASN A 36 5.04 0.40 3.21
C ASN A 36 5.96 -0.58 2.45
N ILE A 37 5.46 -1.18 1.36
CA ILE A 37 6.26 -2.07 0.51
C ILE A 37 7.38 -1.27 -0.17
N GLU A 38 7.08 -0.08 -0.68
CA GLU A 38 8.05 0.81 -1.30
C GLU A 38 9.06 1.37 -0.27
N ALA A 39 8.62 1.70 0.95
CA ALA A 39 9.51 2.09 2.05
C ALA A 39 10.48 0.97 2.44
N LEU A 40 10.05 -0.30 2.39
CA LEU A 40 10.93 -1.45 2.65
C LEU A 40 11.99 -1.65 1.55
N ALA A 41 11.65 -1.33 0.29
CA ALA A 41 12.56 -1.38 -0.86
C ALA A 41 13.36 -0.08 -1.09
N GLN A 42 13.15 0.94 -0.24
CA GLN A 42 13.79 2.24 -0.39
C GLN A 42 15.30 2.11 -0.19
N GLY A 43 16.06 2.34 -1.27
CA GLY A 43 17.52 2.29 -1.26
C GLY A 43 18.13 1.11 -2.01
N GLU A 44 17.36 0.12 -2.45
CA GLU A 44 17.89 -1.04 -3.19
C GLU A 44 18.38 -0.69 -4.61
N ASN A 45 17.86 0.39 -5.21
CA ASN A 45 18.28 0.89 -6.52
C ASN A 45 19.13 2.17 -6.43
N THR A 46 19.94 2.30 -5.38
CA THR A 46 20.89 3.40 -5.27
C THR A 46 22.09 3.19 -6.18
N ASN A 47 22.55 4.26 -6.83
CA ASN A 47 23.81 4.28 -7.54
C ASN A 47 24.92 3.88 -6.56
N LEU A 48 25.55 2.73 -6.83
CA LEU A 48 26.53 2.11 -5.97
C LEU A 48 27.87 2.04 -6.70
N TYR A 49 28.90 2.67 -6.13
CA TYR A 49 30.28 2.52 -6.58
C TYR A 49 31.11 1.76 -5.55
N CYS A 50 31.82 0.73 -6.03
CA CYS A 50 32.71 -0.11 -5.25
C CYS A 50 34.15 0.12 -5.73
N PHE A 51 35.09 0.47 -4.84
CA PHE A 51 36.49 0.77 -5.21
C PHE A 51 37.52 -0.03 -4.41
N GLY A 52 38.48 -0.61 -5.14
CA GLY A 52 39.62 -1.36 -4.61
C GLY A 52 39.23 -2.73 -4.04
N GLU A 53 40.22 -3.55 -3.74
CA GLU A 53 40.04 -4.83 -3.03
C GLU A 53 40.23 -4.60 -1.53
N GLY A 54 39.27 -5.06 -0.71
CA GLY A 54 39.25 -4.85 0.74
C GLY A 54 38.33 -5.84 1.44
N ASP A 55 37.64 -5.41 2.49
CA ASP A 55 36.89 -6.25 3.41
C ASP A 55 35.41 -5.85 3.55
N ILE A 56 35.03 -4.71 2.94
CA ILE A 56 33.66 -4.20 2.89
C ILE A 56 32.88 -4.98 1.81
N ASP A 57 31.72 -5.53 2.15
CA ASP A 57 30.85 -6.16 1.15
C ASP A 57 30.18 -5.12 0.24
N CYS A 58 30.27 -5.32 -1.07
CA CYS A 58 29.66 -4.48 -2.10
C CYS A 58 29.10 -5.38 -3.20
N LYS A 59 27.82 -5.76 -3.08
CA LYS A 59 27.12 -6.69 -3.99
C LYS A 59 27.85 -8.04 -4.13
N GLY A 60 28.34 -8.60 -3.03
CA GLY A 60 29.07 -9.88 -3.01
C GLY A 60 30.55 -9.78 -3.40
N ILE A 61 31.07 -8.57 -3.66
CA ILE A 61 32.51 -8.32 -3.88
C ILE A 61 33.07 -7.56 -2.68
N LYS A 62 34.28 -7.95 -2.25
CA LYS A 62 34.97 -7.36 -1.09
C LYS A 62 35.85 -6.18 -1.52
N VAL A 63 35.54 -4.97 -1.05
CA VAL A 63 36.17 -3.72 -1.49
C VAL A 63 36.67 -2.84 -0.34
N LYS A 64 37.54 -1.87 -0.66
CA LYS A 64 38.06 -0.89 0.32
C LYS A 64 37.12 0.26 0.60
N LYS A 65 36.31 0.66 -0.39
CA LYS A 65 35.38 1.79 -0.28
C LYS A 65 34.08 1.49 -1.01
N ARG A 66 32.97 1.85 -0.37
CA ARG A 66 31.60 1.77 -0.87
C ARG A 66 30.99 3.17 -0.85
N PHE A 67 30.35 3.56 -1.94
CA PHE A 67 29.73 4.86 -2.14
C PHE A 67 28.30 4.65 -2.62
N GLU A 68 27.32 5.13 -1.85
CA GLU A 68 25.88 5.06 -2.13
C GLU A 68 25.24 6.44 -2.23
N GLY A 69 24.11 6.55 -2.94
CA GLY A 69 23.24 7.74 -2.88
C GLY A 69 23.72 8.94 -3.69
N PHE A 70 24.65 8.75 -4.64
CA PHE A 70 25.12 9.81 -5.53
C PHE A 70 24.10 10.09 -6.63
N ARG A 71 23.81 11.38 -6.85
CA ARG A 71 22.86 11.90 -7.85
C ARG A 71 23.58 12.70 -8.93
#